data_AF-A0A7C5I9L2-F1
#
_entry.id   AF-A0A7C5I9L2-F1
#
_cell.length_a   1.000
_cell.length_b   1.000
_cell.length_c   1.000
_cell.angle_alpha   90.00
_cell.angle_beta   90.00
_cell.angle_gamma   90.00
#
_symmetry.space_group_name_H-M   'P 1'
#
loop_
_entity.id
_entity.type
_entity.pdbx_description
1 polymer ?
#
loop_
_entity_poly.entity_id
_entity_poly.type
_entity_poly.pdbx_seq_one_letter_code
_entity_poly.pdbx_strand_id
1 'polypeptide(L)'
;MNQEELVLADIARIQDYILSPWRLKLNRGASQIIRELNERVLRDLVDSLGGRVIYSNGGNVLAALPHGKSGRFQLEAERELRRRAETAVIRTAVCDYQSPHEFPVRYEEILEKMARLKGTAAFSDSPGSMPFWDPCGACGLYPAATWSRYESERRLCWACQLREEASDRYAVNWRRPLPEDFDDIAGCSVPAGYLALIYVDLDGMGDYFRREATSEDRLGEVSDRIDDSVKAGVARACEKPRLCEVLLIGGDEAAVVVPAQCVFDFLAEFQAGFLEMYFKALDSGRSMPKTAPTFSAGVALAHSHFPISEFFRIATRLLRSAKRLRGQDSVDYEIISTSISGDPLENRDRVARLGAGRFRTAKPYPLKGFLDLANGVRQLKLDAPANKIKSLYRIAYRGLRQAELEYLYVLSRLDETSAASLRRLMGAEFWCDMPDGRTVTHAADIAELWEFV
;
A
#
# COMPACT_ATOMS: atom_id res chain seq x y z
N MET A 1 -3.42 -38.02 23.25
CA MET A 1 -3.16 -36.72 22.60
C MET A 1 -3.35 -36.93 21.12
N ASN A 2 -4.30 -36.25 20.49
CA ASN A 2 -4.41 -36.30 19.04
C ASN A 2 -3.23 -35.53 18.48
N GLN A 3 -2.38 -36.21 17.72
CA GLN A 3 -1.25 -35.58 17.05
C GLN A 3 -1.80 -34.67 15.94
N GLU A 4 -1.42 -33.40 15.97
CA GLU A 4 -1.81 -32.40 14.98
C GLU A 4 -0.58 -31.89 14.22
N GLU A 5 -0.85 -31.16 13.15
CA GLU A 5 0.13 -30.46 12.33
C GLU A 5 -0.28 -29.00 12.24
N LEU A 6 0.64 -28.09 12.55
CA LEU A 6 0.44 -26.68 12.29
C LEU A 6 0.78 -26.42 10.83
N VAL A 7 -0.13 -25.73 10.13
CA VAL A 7 -0.04 -25.43 8.72
C VAL A 7 -0.18 -23.92 8.52
N LEU A 8 0.79 -23.32 7.83
CA LEU A 8 0.75 -21.93 7.39
C LEU A 8 0.72 -21.90 5.87
N ALA A 9 -0.36 -21.39 5.31
CA ALA A 9 -0.52 -21.17 3.88
C ALA A 9 -0.45 -19.67 3.58
N ASP A 10 0.36 -19.27 2.60
CA ASP A 10 0.56 -17.88 2.18
C ASP A 10 0.32 -17.80 0.66
N ILE A 11 -0.65 -16.99 0.26
CA ILE A 11 -0.81 -16.64 -1.16
C ILE A 11 0.26 -15.60 -1.49
N ALA A 12 1.23 -16.01 -2.31
CA ALA A 12 2.40 -15.20 -2.62
C ALA A 12 2.06 -14.07 -3.61
N ARG A 13 2.64 -12.89 -3.36
CA ARG A 13 2.59 -11.71 -4.25
C ARG A 13 1.17 -11.31 -4.67
N ILE A 14 0.26 -11.26 -3.72
CA ILE A 14 -1.14 -10.83 -3.92
C ILE A 14 -1.21 -9.48 -4.64
N GLN A 15 -0.31 -8.56 -4.30
CA GLN A 15 -0.21 -7.24 -4.93
C GLN A 15 0.07 -7.35 -6.43
N ASP A 16 1.11 -8.08 -6.83
CA ASP A 16 1.44 -8.31 -8.25
C ASP A 16 0.27 -8.97 -8.98
N TYR A 17 -0.42 -9.91 -8.31
CA TYR A 17 -1.59 -10.56 -8.88
C TYR A 17 -2.72 -9.57 -9.13
N ILE A 18 -3.13 -8.81 -8.11
CA ILE A 18 -4.26 -7.88 -8.18
C ILE A 18 -4.01 -6.75 -9.17
N LEU A 19 -2.78 -6.24 -9.22
CA LEU A 19 -2.44 -5.01 -9.95
C LEU A 19 -1.76 -5.26 -11.31
N SER A 20 -1.62 -6.53 -11.69
CA SER A 20 -1.14 -6.90 -13.03
C SER A 20 -2.00 -6.38 -14.20
N PRO A 21 -3.35 -6.30 -14.13
CA PRO A 21 -4.13 -5.66 -15.18
C PRO A 21 -4.21 -4.14 -14.97
N TRP A 22 -4.32 -3.37 -16.05
CA TRP A 22 -4.44 -1.91 -15.96
C TRP A 22 -5.87 -1.41 -15.70
N ARG A 23 -6.85 -2.31 -15.72
CA ARG A 23 -8.27 -1.96 -15.65
C ARG A 23 -8.83 -2.18 -14.27
N LEU A 24 -9.54 -1.16 -13.78
CA LEU A 24 -10.11 -1.19 -12.44
C LEU A 24 -11.06 -2.38 -12.23
N LYS A 25 -11.95 -2.65 -13.19
CA LYS A 25 -12.86 -3.80 -13.14
C LYS A 25 -12.14 -5.13 -12.94
N LEU A 26 -10.98 -5.33 -13.55
CA LEU A 26 -10.18 -6.54 -13.40
C LEU A 26 -9.42 -6.58 -12.07
N ASN A 27 -8.98 -5.43 -11.56
CA ASN A 27 -8.38 -5.32 -10.23
C ASN A 27 -9.40 -5.72 -9.15
N ARG A 28 -10.64 -5.24 -9.27
CA ARG A 28 -11.77 -5.65 -8.42
C ARG A 28 -12.00 -7.15 -8.47
N GLY A 29 -12.05 -7.72 -9.68
CA GLY A 29 -12.18 -9.15 -9.86
C GLY A 29 -11.06 -9.97 -9.24
N ALA A 30 -9.81 -9.53 -9.40
CA ALA A 30 -8.66 -10.16 -8.78
C ALA A 30 -8.72 -10.11 -7.25
N SER A 31 -9.06 -8.94 -6.70
CA SER A 31 -9.27 -8.74 -5.26
C SER A 31 -10.39 -9.64 -4.72
N GLN A 32 -11.50 -9.76 -5.45
CA GLN A 32 -12.61 -10.67 -5.13
C GLN A 32 -12.17 -12.14 -5.09
N ILE A 33 -11.38 -12.58 -6.09
CA ILE A 33 -10.86 -13.96 -6.15
C ILE A 33 -10.00 -14.27 -4.92
N ILE A 34 -9.05 -13.39 -4.60
CA ILE A 34 -8.17 -13.58 -3.44
C ILE A 34 -8.96 -13.57 -2.13
N ARG A 35 -9.94 -12.68 -2.00
CA ARG A 35 -10.83 -12.63 -0.84
C ARG A 35 -11.64 -13.91 -0.69
N GLU A 36 -12.31 -14.38 -1.75
CA GLU A 36 -13.06 -15.65 -1.73
C GLU A 36 -12.16 -16.84 -1.38
N LEU A 37 -10.95 -16.87 -1.92
CA LEU A 37 -9.96 -17.90 -1.62
C LEU A 37 -9.58 -17.90 -0.13
N ASN A 38 -9.20 -16.74 0.40
CA ASN A 38 -8.70 -16.63 1.76
C ASN A 38 -9.80 -16.77 2.81
N GLU A 39 -10.89 -16.01 2.68
CA GLU A 39 -11.93 -15.89 3.72
C GLU A 39 -12.95 -17.04 3.69
N ARG A 40 -13.01 -17.83 2.61
CA ARG A 40 -13.99 -18.90 2.47
C ARG A 40 -13.36 -20.23 2.05
N VAL A 41 -12.75 -20.29 0.86
CA VAL A 41 -12.34 -21.58 0.28
C VAL A 41 -11.29 -22.30 1.13
N LEU A 42 -10.26 -21.59 1.58
CA LEU A 42 -9.21 -22.20 2.41
C LEU A 42 -9.72 -22.54 3.82
N ARG A 43 -10.64 -21.75 4.38
CA ARG A 43 -11.27 -22.03 5.67
C ARG A 43 -12.18 -23.28 5.58
N ASP A 44 -13.07 -23.32 4.60
CA ASP A 44 -13.94 -24.47 4.31
C ASP A 44 -13.10 -25.75 4.09
N LEU A 45 -11.93 -25.62 3.45
CA LEU A 45 -11.01 -26.73 3.26
C LEU A 45 -10.41 -27.23 4.58
N VAL A 46 -9.96 -26.33 5.47
CA VAL A 46 -9.49 -26.69 6.82
C VAL A 46 -10.58 -27.43 7.59
N ASP A 47 -11.80 -26.90 7.58
CA ASP A 47 -12.95 -27.49 8.28
C ASP A 47 -13.30 -28.88 7.71
N SER A 48 -13.28 -29.04 6.39
CA SER A 48 -13.56 -30.32 5.71
C SER A 48 -12.53 -31.42 6.05
N LEU A 49 -11.32 -31.03 6.44
CA LEU A 49 -10.26 -31.94 6.86
C LEU A 49 -10.28 -32.22 8.36
N GLY A 50 -11.26 -31.66 9.09
CA GLY A 50 -11.41 -31.79 10.54
C GLY A 50 -10.40 -30.96 11.33
N GLY A 51 -9.87 -29.89 10.73
CA GLY A 51 -8.96 -28.96 11.37
C GLY A 51 -9.65 -27.77 12.00
N ARG A 52 -8.83 -26.82 12.46
CA ARG A 52 -9.27 -25.56 13.03
C ARG A 52 -8.41 -24.42 12.52
N VAL A 53 -9.05 -23.36 12.05
CA VAL A 53 -8.38 -22.12 11.64
C VAL A 53 -8.02 -21.30 12.88
N ILE A 54 -6.76 -20.89 12.98
CA ILE A 54 -6.26 -19.98 14.05
C ILE A 54 -6.45 -18.53 13.60
N TYR A 55 -5.99 -18.19 12.39
CA TYR A 55 -6.33 -16.92 11.74
C TYR A 55 -6.33 -17.11 10.22
N SER A 56 -7.05 -16.22 9.52
CA SER A 56 -7.01 -16.18 8.06
C SER A 56 -7.32 -14.78 7.54
N ASN A 57 -6.26 -13.99 7.35
CA ASN A 57 -6.29 -12.55 7.02
C ASN A 57 -5.11 -12.24 6.08
N GLY A 58 -5.23 -11.21 5.24
CA GLY A 58 -4.12 -10.76 4.36
C GLY A 58 -3.57 -11.82 3.39
N GLY A 59 -4.39 -12.82 3.01
CA GLY A 59 -3.97 -13.94 2.17
C GLY A 59 -3.08 -14.99 2.85
N ASN A 60 -2.99 -14.93 4.18
CA ASN A 60 -2.40 -15.97 5.01
C ASN A 60 -3.49 -16.77 5.71
N VAL A 61 -3.28 -18.07 5.87
CA VAL A 61 -4.11 -18.97 6.67
C VAL A 61 -3.20 -19.79 7.58
N LEU A 62 -3.35 -19.63 8.89
CA LEU A 62 -2.73 -20.49 9.89
C LEU A 62 -3.80 -21.42 10.47
N ALA A 63 -3.55 -22.72 10.45
CA ALA A 63 -4.49 -23.72 10.94
C ALA A 63 -3.79 -24.90 11.64
N ALA A 64 -4.48 -25.51 12.59
CA ALA A 64 -4.13 -26.82 13.14
C ALA A 64 -4.94 -27.89 12.42
N LEU A 65 -4.27 -28.90 11.86
CA LEU A 65 -4.89 -30.02 11.14
C LEU A 65 -4.58 -31.34 11.85
N PRO A 66 -5.45 -32.36 11.73
CA PRO A 66 -5.11 -33.71 12.17
C PRO A 66 -3.87 -34.24 11.45
N HIS A 67 -3.03 -35.02 12.14
CA HIS A 67 -1.81 -35.59 11.56
C HIS A 67 -2.06 -36.32 10.24
N GLY A 68 -1.19 -36.10 9.26
CA GLY A 68 -1.28 -36.68 7.91
C GLY A 68 -2.29 -35.99 6.98
N LYS A 69 -2.96 -34.91 7.41
CA LYS A 69 -3.87 -34.12 6.57
C LYS A 69 -3.21 -32.94 5.88
N SER A 70 -2.06 -32.46 6.34
CA SER A 70 -1.36 -31.31 5.75
C SER A 70 -1.00 -31.49 4.27
N GLY A 71 -0.54 -32.67 3.86
CA GLY A 71 -0.23 -32.95 2.45
C GLY A 71 -1.48 -32.89 1.55
N ARG A 72 -2.63 -33.34 2.06
CA ARG A 72 -3.91 -33.24 1.35
C ARG A 72 -4.38 -31.79 1.27
N PHE A 73 -4.27 -31.04 2.37
CA PHE A 73 -4.55 -29.61 2.40
C PHE A 73 -3.71 -28.86 1.35
N GLN A 74 -2.39 -29.09 1.31
CA GLN A 74 -1.50 -28.43 0.35
C GLN A 74 -1.94 -28.71 -1.10
N LEU A 75 -2.19 -29.97 -1.46
CA LEU A 75 -2.60 -30.35 -2.80
C LEU A 75 -3.94 -29.71 -3.21
N GLU A 76 -4.94 -29.76 -2.31
CA GLU A 76 -6.27 -29.20 -2.58
C GLU A 76 -6.24 -27.66 -2.63
N ALA A 77 -5.46 -27.01 -1.76
CA ALA A 77 -5.27 -25.57 -1.76
C ALA A 77 -4.59 -25.08 -3.06
N GLU A 78 -3.53 -25.75 -3.51
CA GLU A 78 -2.88 -25.45 -4.79
C GLU A 78 -3.83 -25.64 -5.98
N ARG A 79 -4.66 -26.70 -5.95
CA ARG A 79 -5.65 -26.98 -7.00
C ARG A 79 -6.74 -25.91 -7.05
N GLU A 80 -7.28 -25.52 -5.90
CA GLU A 80 -8.31 -24.47 -5.80
C GLU A 80 -7.77 -23.12 -6.25
N LEU A 81 -6.53 -22.79 -5.86
CA LEU A 81 -5.87 -21.56 -6.28
C LEU A 81 -5.65 -21.53 -7.79
N ARG A 82 -5.07 -22.58 -8.38
CA ARG A 82 -4.88 -22.68 -9.84
C ARG A 82 -6.20 -22.54 -10.57
N ARG A 83 -7.25 -23.24 -10.13
CA ARG A 83 -8.58 -23.20 -10.75
C ARG A 83 -9.21 -21.81 -10.76
N ARG A 84 -9.04 -21.04 -9.68
CA ARG A 84 -9.76 -19.76 -9.48
C ARG A 84 -8.95 -18.54 -9.86
N ALA A 85 -7.63 -18.61 -9.72
CA ALA A 85 -6.74 -17.48 -9.90
C ALA A 85 -5.74 -17.65 -11.06
N GLU A 86 -5.57 -18.87 -11.60
CA GLU A 86 -4.67 -19.28 -12.69
C GLU A 86 -3.17 -19.00 -12.43
N THR A 87 -2.82 -17.73 -12.21
CA THR A 87 -1.44 -17.24 -12.10
C THR A 87 -1.00 -16.92 -10.67
N ALA A 88 -1.90 -16.97 -9.68
CA ALA A 88 -1.53 -16.84 -8.28
C ALA A 88 -0.77 -18.09 -7.82
N VAL A 89 0.06 -17.95 -6.79
CA VAL A 89 0.83 -19.05 -6.19
C VAL A 89 0.57 -19.08 -4.69
N ILE A 90 0.39 -20.28 -4.13
CA ILE A 90 0.28 -20.49 -2.68
C ILE A 90 1.48 -21.30 -2.22
N ARG A 91 2.02 -20.96 -1.06
CA ARG A 91 3.08 -21.71 -0.38
C ARG A 91 2.53 -22.22 0.93
N THR A 92 2.89 -23.46 1.26
CA THR A 92 2.44 -24.11 2.49
C THR A 92 3.66 -24.57 3.27
N ALA A 93 3.76 -24.11 4.52
CA ALA A 93 4.73 -24.60 5.50
C ALA A 93 3.98 -25.48 6.52
N VAL A 94 4.66 -26.51 7.04
CA VAL A 94 4.08 -27.49 7.96
C VAL A 94 5.09 -27.80 9.07
N CYS A 95 4.62 -27.96 10.30
CA CYS A 95 5.39 -28.56 11.39
C CYS A 95 4.49 -29.41 12.31
N ASP A 96 5.09 -30.35 13.02
CA ASP A 96 4.37 -31.14 14.02
C ASP A 96 3.87 -30.26 15.16
N TYR A 97 2.66 -30.54 15.65
CA TYR A 97 2.01 -29.79 16.71
C TYR A 97 1.29 -30.73 17.67
N GLN A 98 1.84 -30.90 18.88
CA GLN A 98 1.36 -31.92 19.82
C GLN A 98 0.65 -31.33 21.04
N SER A 99 0.96 -30.08 21.40
CA SER A 99 0.49 -29.44 22.62
C SER A 99 0.39 -27.92 22.47
N PRO A 100 -0.66 -27.29 23.03
CA PRO A 100 -0.78 -25.83 23.10
C PRO A 100 0.43 -25.12 23.71
N HIS A 101 1.14 -25.76 24.65
CA HIS A 101 2.32 -25.16 25.28
C HIS A 101 3.51 -24.99 24.33
N GLU A 102 3.58 -25.75 23.24
CA GLU A 102 4.64 -25.62 22.23
C GLU A 102 4.35 -24.55 21.19
N PHE A 103 3.15 -23.97 21.18
CA PHE A 103 2.68 -23.06 20.14
C PHE A 103 3.67 -21.94 19.80
N PRO A 104 4.26 -21.19 20.75
CA PRO A 104 5.19 -20.12 20.42
C PRO A 104 6.42 -20.62 19.64
N VAL A 105 6.96 -21.78 20.04
CA VAL A 105 8.13 -22.39 19.39
C VAL A 105 7.78 -22.92 18.00
N ARG A 106 6.63 -23.57 17.86
CA ARG A 106 6.15 -24.10 16.56
C ARG A 106 5.77 -22.98 15.60
N TYR A 107 5.24 -21.89 16.11
CA TYR A 107 4.94 -20.71 15.32
C TYR A 107 6.22 -20.05 14.78
N GLU A 108 7.28 -19.94 15.58
CA GLU A 108 8.58 -19.48 15.05
C GLU A 108 9.12 -20.43 13.97
N GLU A 109 9.07 -21.74 14.23
CA GLU A 109 9.53 -22.77 13.30
C GLU A 109 8.81 -22.68 11.94
N ILE A 110 7.48 -22.51 11.95
CA ILE A 110 6.69 -22.44 10.71
C ILE A 110 6.92 -21.14 9.95
N LEU A 111 7.15 -20.02 10.65
CA LEU A 111 7.51 -18.74 10.03
C LEU A 111 8.88 -18.82 9.34
N GLU A 112 9.87 -19.44 9.97
CA GLU A 112 11.18 -19.67 9.35
C GLU A 112 11.09 -20.55 8.09
N LYS A 113 10.31 -21.63 8.17
CA LYS A 113 10.04 -22.50 7.01
C LYS A 113 9.38 -21.71 5.89
N MET A 114 8.38 -20.89 6.19
CA MET A 114 7.70 -20.04 5.22
C MET A 114 8.64 -19.02 4.58
N ALA A 115 9.49 -18.38 5.37
CA ALA A 115 10.48 -17.41 4.87
C ALA A 115 11.45 -18.06 3.86
N ARG A 116 11.89 -19.30 4.11
CA ARG A 116 12.72 -20.07 3.16
C ARG A 116 11.97 -20.40 1.87
N LEU A 117 10.69 -20.80 1.98
CA LEU A 117 9.85 -21.10 0.82
C LEU A 117 9.64 -19.86 -0.07
N LYS A 118 9.40 -18.69 0.53
CA LYS A 118 9.25 -17.41 -0.20
C LYS A 118 10.50 -17.07 -1.05
N GLY A 119 11.70 -17.46 -0.61
CA GLY A 119 12.96 -17.22 -1.32
C GLY A 119 13.25 -18.13 -2.53
N THR A 120 12.50 -19.22 -2.72
CA THR A 120 12.77 -20.24 -3.76
C THR A 120 11.95 -20.10 -5.04
N ALA A 121 11.19 -19.02 -5.17
CA ALA A 121 10.23 -18.91 -6.26
C ALA A 121 10.89 -18.57 -7.60
N ALA A 122 11.06 -19.59 -8.45
CA ALA A 122 11.08 -19.41 -9.89
C ALA A 122 9.63 -19.11 -10.33
N PHE A 123 9.34 -17.85 -10.62
CA PHE A 123 8.09 -17.49 -11.27
C PHE A 123 8.22 -17.71 -12.78
N SER A 124 7.10 -18.02 -13.44
CA SER A 124 7.10 -18.01 -14.90
C SER A 124 7.43 -16.59 -15.35
N ASP A 125 8.60 -16.41 -15.95
CA ASP A 125 8.87 -15.22 -16.75
C ASP A 125 7.71 -15.04 -17.73
N SER A 126 7.28 -13.79 -17.92
CA SER A 126 6.33 -13.50 -19.00
C SER A 126 6.93 -14.10 -20.26
N PRO A 127 6.20 -14.94 -21.02
CA PRO A 127 6.74 -15.60 -22.19
C PRO A 127 7.11 -14.62 -23.32
N GLY A 128 6.94 -13.31 -23.08
CA GLY A 128 7.24 -12.24 -24.01
C GLY A 128 6.24 -12.17 -25.16
N SER A 129 6.36 -11.14 -25.98
CA SER A 129 5.68 -11.12 -27.27
C SER A 129 6.37 -12.11 -28.20
N MET A 130 5.62 -13.06 -28.75
CA MET A 130 6.11 -13.98 -29.78
C MET A 130 5.21 -13.85 -31.02
N PRO A 131 5.73 -14.02 -32.25
CA PRO A 131 4.93 -13.92 -33.48
C PRO A 131 3.75 -14.91 -33.56
N PHE A 132 3.71 -15.93 -32.70
CA PHE A 132 2.73 -17.01 -32.74
C PHE A 132 1.54 -16.82 -31.78
N TRP A 133 1.57 -15.81 -30.91
CA TRP A 133 0.44 -15.49 -30.03
C TRP A 133 0.30 -13.99 -29.82
N ASP A 134 -0.93 -13.56 -29.57
CA ASP A 134 -1.19 -12.19 -29.14
C ASP A 134 -1.08 -12.09 -27.61
N PRO A 135 -0.46 -11.03 -27.07
CA PRO A 135 -0.50 -10.78 -25.63
C PRO A 135 -1.92 -10.41 -25.20
N CYS A 136 -2.27 -10.73 -23.95
CA CYS A 136 -3.53 -10.35 -23.32
C CYS A 136 -3.71 -8.82 -23.37
N GLY A 137 -4.82 -8.33 -23.93
CA GLY A 137 -5.14 -6.91 -24.04
C GLY A 137 -5.47 -6.22 -22.71
N ALA A 138 -5.43 -6.95 -21.59
CA ALA A 138 -5.68 -6.42 -20.25
C ALA A 138 -4.47 -6.40 -19.32
N CYS A 139 -3.62 -7.44 -19.33
CA CYS A 139 -2.41 -7.45 -18.50
C CYS A 139 -1.12 -7.35 -19.32
N GLY A 140 -1.15 -7.69 -20.62
CA GLY A 140 0.04 -7.75 -21.47
C GLY A 140 1.05 -8.86 -21.10
N LEU A 141 0.82 -9.60 -20.00
CA LEU A 141 1.81 -10.54 -19.44
C LEU A 141 1.73 -11.96 -20.02
N TYR A 142 0.54 -12.39 -20.43
CA TYR A 142 0.25 -13.77 -20.82
C TYR A 142 -0.40 -13.84 -22.21
N PRO A 143 -0.25 -14.95 -22.94
CA PRO A 143 -0.95 -15.16 -24.21
C PRO A 143 -2.46 -15.03 -24.05
N ALA A 144 -3.10 -14.37 -25.00
CA ALA A 144 -4.54 -14.28 -25.05
C ALA A 144 -5.16 -15.64 -25.41
N ALA A 145 -6.26 -16.00 -24.75
CA ALA A 145 -6.93 -17.29 -24.88
C ALA A 145 -8.42 -17.16 -25.21
N THR A 146 -9.05 -16.05 -24.85
CA THR A 146 -10.49 -15.80 -25.03
C THR A 146 -10.78 -14.35 -25.41
N TRP A 147 -12.04 -14.03 -25.68
CA TRP A 147 -12.53 -12.65 -25.84
C TRP A 147 -13.17 -12.15 -24.55
N SER A 148 -13.06 -10.85 -24.29
CA SER A 148 -13.75 -10.18 -23.18
C SER A 148 -15.27 -10.29 -23.34
N ARG A 149 -15.96 -10.47 -22.22
CA ARG A 149 -17.44 -10.48 -22.19
C ARG A 149 -18.05 -9.10 -22.35
N TYR A 150 -17.29 -8.06 -22.04
CA TYR A 150 -17.73 -6.66 -22.07
C TYR A 150 -17.21 -5.90 -23.29
N GLU A 151 -16.07 -6.29 -23.85
CA GLU A 151 -15.43 -5.65 -25.00
C GLU A 151 -15.12 -6.65 -26.09
N SER A 152 -15.97 -6.69 -27.11
CA SER A 152 -15.91 -7.68 -28.20
C SER A 152 -14.57 -7.69 -28.96
N GLU A 153 -13.82 -6.60 -28.97
CA GLU A 153 -12.53 -6.52 -29.67
C GLU A 153 -11.32 -6.85 -28.78
N ARG A 154 -11.52 -7.06 -27.47
CA ARG A 154 -10.43 -7.31 -26.54
C ARG A 154 -10.24 -8.80 -26.30
N ARG A 155 -9.02 -9.29 -26.50
CA ARG A 155 -8.64 -10.66 -26.13
C ARG A 155 -7.98 -10.70 -24.77
N LEU A 156 -8.37 -11.67 -23.94
CA LEU A 156 -7.92 -11.85 -22.57
C LEU A 156 -7.20 -13.20 -22.41
N CYS A 157 -6.23 -13.27 -21.51
CA CYS A 157 -5.74 -14.56 -20.99
C CYS A 157 -6.75 -15.17 -20.00
N TRP A 158 -6.61 -16.46 -19.70
CA TRP A 158 -7.48 -17.17 -18.75
C TRP A 158 -7.55 -16.47 -17.38
N ALA A 159 -6.41 -15.99 -16.86
CA ALA A 159 -6.39 -15.26 -15.59
C ALA A 159 -7.23 -13.97 -15.64
N CYS A 160 -7.13 -13.19 -16.72
CA CYS A 160 -7.92 -11.96 -16.88
C CYS A 160 -9.40 -12.25 -17.13
N GLN A 161 -9.74 -13.36 -17.79
CA GLN A 161 -11.12 -13.81 -17.92
C GLN A 161 -11.71 -14.14 -16.54
N LEU A 162 -11.02 -14.94 -15.72
CA LEU A 162 -11.48 -15.27 -14.36
C LEU A 162 -11.71 -14.02 -13.52
N ARG A 163 -10.84 -13.01 -13.64
CA ARG A 163 -11.00 -11.71 -12.99
C ARG A 163 -12.23 -10.97 -13.51
N GLU A 164 -12.45 -10.94 -14.81
CA GLU A 164 -13.65 -10.32 -15.40
C GLU A 164 -14.93 -10.96 -14.84
N GLU A 165 -14.98 -12.29 -14.76
CA GLU A 165 -16.11 -13.06 -14.20
C GLU A 165 -16.30 -12.82 -12.69
N ALA A 166 -15.21 -12.66 -11.94
CA ALA A 166 -15.27 -12.37 -10.52
C ALA A 166 -15.64 -10.92 -10.23
N SER A 167 -15.38 -9.99 -11.16
CA SER A 167 -15.71 -8.57 -10.98
C SER A 167 -17.21 -8.33 -10.82
N ASP A 168 -18.04 -9.19 -11.41
CA ASP A 168 -19.51 -9.12 -11.29
C ASP A 168 -19.99 -9.50 -9.88
N ARG A 169 -19.17 -10.26 -9.15
CA ARG A 169 -19.41 -10.65 -7.75
C ARG A 169 -18.72 -9.69 -6.77
N TYR A 170 -18.04 -8.65 -7.25
CA TYR A 170 -17.36 -7.69 -6.40
C TYR A 170 -18.41 -6.90 -5.60
N ALA A 171 -18.73 -7.42 -4.42
CA ALA A 171 -19.54 -6.77 -3.42
C ALA A 171 -18.60 -6.33 -2.30
N VAL A 172 -17.97 -5.17 -2.45
CA VAL A 172 -17.39 -4.51 -1.29
C VAL A 172 -18.44 -3.56 -0.76
N ASN A 173 -18.78 -3.75 0.51
CA ASN A 173 -19.92 -3.15 1.19
C ASN A 173 -19.65 -1.67 1.55
N TRP A 174 -19.12 -0.91 0.59
CA TRP A 174 -18.97 0.53 0.71
C TRP A 174 -20.28 1.14 0.21
N ARG A 175 -21.03 1.83 1.07
CA ARG A 175 -22.30 2.50 0.73
C ARG A 175 -22.06 3.70 -0.21
N ARG A 176 -21.51 3.49 -1.40
CA ARG A 176 -21.08 4.55 -2.34
C ARG A 176 -21.24 4.11 -3.79
N PRO A 177 -21.43 5.07 -4.72
CA PRO A 177 -21.26 4.78 -6.14
C PRO A 177 -19.82 4.32 -6.38
N LEU A 178 -19.66 3.14 -6.98
CA LEU A 178 -18.36 2.64 -7.41
C LEU A 178 -17.97 3.38 -8.70
N PRO A 179 -16.73 3.90 -8.81
CA PRO A 179 -16.26 4.45 -10.08
C PRO A 179 -16.24 3.36 -11.16
N GLU A 180 -16.52 3.69 -12.42
CA GLU A 180 -16.40 2.73 -13.52
C GLU A 180 -14.92 2.45 -13.81
N ASP A 181 -14.10 3.50 -13.79
CA ASP A 181 -12.66 3.45 -14.02
C ASP A 181 -11.87 4.48 -13.19
N PHE A 182 -10.59 4.62 -13.49
CA PHE A 182 -9.72 5.58 -12.81
C PHE A 182 -9.94 7.03 -13.27
N ASP A 183 -10.52 7.25 -14.46
CA ASP A 183 -10.82 8.58 -14.99
C ASP A 183 -11.95 9.24 -14.20
N ASP A 184 -12.94 8.48 -13.73
CA ASP A 184 -13.98 8.98 -12.82
C ASP A 184 -13.40 9.58 -11.54
N ILE A 185 -12.45 8.86 -10.92
CA ILE A 185 -11.78 9.31 -9.69
C ILE A 185 -10.97 10.57 -9.98
N ALA A 186 -10.21 10.56 -11.07
CA ALA A 186 -9.36 11.66 -11.47
C ALA A 186 -10.14 12.91 -11.93
N GLY A 187 -11.34 12.74 -12.48
CA GLY A 187 -12.26 13.81 -12.81
C GLY A 187 -12.78 14.57 -11.58
N CYS A 188 -12.74 13.94 -10.40
CA CYS A 188 -13.08 14.58 -9.13
C CYS A 188 -11.89 15.31 -8.48
N SER A 189 -10.73 15.36 -9.14
CA SER A 189 -9.53 15.97 -8.58
C SER A 189 -9.32 17.43 -8.90
N VAL A 190 -8.55 18.06 -8.02
CA VAL A 190 -7.96 19.38 -8.24
C VAL A 190 -6.46 19.23 -8.03
N PRO A 191 -5.62 19.39 -9.08
CA PRO A 191 -5.99 19.61 -10.49
C PRO A 191 -6.73 18.40 -11.12
N ALA A 192 -7.58 18.67 -12.11
CA ALA A 192 -8.35 17.64 -12.79
C ALA A 192 -7.43 16.66 -13.55
N GLY A 193 -7.86 15.40 -13.65
CA GLY A 193 -7.13 14.35 -14.35
C GLY A 193 -6.05 13.66 -13.50
N TYR A 194 -5.77 14.16 -12.29
CA TYR A 194 -4.86 13.52 -11.34
C TYR A 194 -5.60 12.59 -10.39
N LEU A 195 -4.95 11.52 -9.96
CA LEU A 195 -5.38 10.68 -8.85
C LEU A 195 -4.16 10.37 -7.96
N ALA A 196 -4.43 9.86 -6.75
CA ALA A 196 -3.39 9.38 -5.86
C ALA A 196 -3.60 7.91 -5.52
N LEU A 197 -2.54 7.11 -5.64
CA LEU A 197 -2.47 5.76 -5.09
C LEU A 197 -1.71 5.84 -3.78
N ILE A 198 -2.39 5.43 -2.72
CA ILE A 198 -1.90 5.41 -1.35
C ILE A 198 -1.72 3.94 -0.99
N TYR A 199 -0.48 3.54 -0.69
CA TYR A 199 -0.17 2.21 -0.21
C TYR A 199 0.30 2.30 1.24
N VAL A 200 -0.49 1.74 2.16
CA VAL A 200 -0.27 1.72 3.60
C VAL A 200 0.10 0.32 4.06
N ASP A 201 1.04 0.23 4.99
CA ASP A 201 1.52 -1.01 5.59
C ASP A 201 1.96 -0.74 7.03
N LEU A 202 1.54 -1.59 7.99
CA LEU A 202 1.94 -1.47 9.39
C LEU A 202 3.39 -1.89 9.62
N ASP A 203 4.12 -1.13 10.43
CA ASP A 203 5.54 -1.35 10.65
C ASP A 203 5.81 -2.50 11.63
N GLY A 204 6.75 -3.37 11.27
CA GLY A 204 7.30 -4.38 12.19
C GLY A 204 6.32 -5.49 12.57
N MET A 205 5.30 -5.76 11.75
CA MET A 205 4.26 -6.74 12.08
C MET A 205 4.76 -8.17 12.31
N GLY A 206 5.83 -8.59 11.63
CA GLY A 206 6.44 -9.89 11.89
C GLY A 206 6.93 -10.03 13.35
N ASP A 207 7.68 -9.06 13.84
CA ASP A 207 8.16 -9.02 15.23
C ASP A 207 7.01 -8.82 16.22
N TYR A 208 6.01 -8.03 15.82
CA TYR A 208 4.80 -7.81 16.58
C TYR A 208 4.05 -9.13 16.82
N PHE A 209 3.73 -9.87 15.77
CA PHE A 209 3.03 -11.16 15.89
C PHE A 209 3.85 -12.20 16.64
N ARG A 210 5.17 -12.25 16.44
CA ARG A 210 6.05 -13.16 17.20
C ARG A 210 6.00 -12.91 18.70
N ARG A 211 6.00 -11.65 19.12
CA ARG A 211 5.88 -11.29 20.55
C ARG A 211 4.51 -11.66 21.12
N GLU A 212 3.45 -11.51 20.33
CA GLU A 212 2.08 -11.79 20.78
C GLU A 212 1.67 -13.27 20.65
N ALA A 213 2.44 -14.12 19.96
CA ALA A 213 2.15 -15.53 19.72
C ALA A 213 2.35 -16.43 20.97
N THR A 214 1.77 -16.05 22.11
CA THR A 214 1.84 -16.82 23.36
C THR A 214 0.88 -18.01 23.38
N SER A 215 -0.26 -17.90 22.68
CA SER A 215 -1.21 -18.98 22.42
C SER A 215 -1.90 -18.76 21.08
N GLU A 216 -2.58 -19.80 20.59
CA GLU A 216 -3.36 -19.73 19.35
C GLU A 216 -4.48 -18.69 19.42
N ASP A 217 -5.27 -18.73 20.49
CA ASP A 217 -6.38 -17.80 20.72
C ASP A 217 -5.87 -16.35 20.74
N ARG A 218 -4.74 -16.12 21.44
CA ARG A 218 -4.12 -14.80 21.51
C ARG A 218 -3.70 -14.29 20.14
N LEU A 219 -3.06 -15.14 19.33
CA LEU A 219 -2.61 -14.75 18.01
C LEU A 219 -3.80 -14.48 17.08
N GLY A 220 -4.84 -15.31 17.14
CA GLY A 220 -6.08 -15.11 16.39
C GLY A 220 -6.75 -13.78 16.74
N GLU A 221 -6.96 -13.50 18.02
CA GLU A 221 -7.54 -12.24 18.50
C GLU A 221 -6.76 -11.00 18.05
N VAL A 222 -5.42 -11.07 18.12
CA VAL A 222 -4.55 -9.98 17.69
C VAL A 222 -4.59 -9.81 16.17
N SER A 223 -4.57 -10.90 15.40
CA SER A 223 -4.65 -10.87 13.94
C SER A 223 -5.97 -10.24 13.46
N ASP A 224 -7.09 -10.71 14.01
CA ASP A 224 -8.42 -10.18 13.65
C ASP A 224 -8.55 -8.71 14.07
N ARG A 225 -8.01 -8.32 15.23
CA ARG A 225 -8.02 -6.92 15.66
C ARG A 225 -7.24 -6.02 14.70
N ILE A 226 -6.08 -6.45 14.25
CA ILE A 226 -5.27 -5.68 13.30
C ILE A 226 -6.02 -5.52 11.98
N ASP A 227 -6.54 -6.62 11.44
CA ASP A 227 -7.32 -6.62 10.19
C ASP A 227 -8.56 -5.71 10.29
N ASP A 228 -9.32 -5.81 11.39
CA ASP A 228 -10.47 -4.94 11.68
C ASP A 228 -10.07 -3.46 11.79
N SER A 229 -8.91 -3.18 12.37
CA SER A 229 -8.43 -1.80 12.57
C SER A 229 -8.01 -1.18 11.24
N VAL A 230 -7.32 -1.92 10.37
CA VAL A 230 -6.98 -1.47 9.01
C VAL A 230 -8.26 -1.25 8.20
N LYS A 231 -9.21 -2.21 8.24
CA LYS A 231 -10.53 -2.09 7.60
C LYS A 231 -11.30 -0.86 8.07
N ALA A 232 -11.33 -0.60 9.38
CA ALA A 232 -11.99 0.57 9.95
C ALA A 232 -11.29 1.89 9.56
N GLY A 233 -9.95 1.92 9.58
CA GLY A 233 -9.16 3.06 9.12
C GLY A 233 -9.48 3.43 7.67
N VAL A 234 -9.45 2.45 6.75
CA VAL A 234 -9.78 2.69 5.34
C VAL A 234 -11.25 3.09 5.17
N ALA A 235 -12.17 2.44 5.89
CA ALA A 235 -13.59 2.77 5.84
C ALA A 235 -13.84 4.25 6.16
N ARG A 236 -13.26 4.72 7.28
CA ARG A 236 -13.36 6.10 7.74
C ARG A 236 -12.65 7.06 6.79
N ALA A 237 -11.47 6.70 6.31
CA ALA A 237 -10.70 7.53 5.37
C ALA A 237 -11.41 7.73 4.02
N CYS A 238 -12.12 6.71 3.55
CA CYS A 238 -12.97 6.80 2.37
C CYS A 238 -14.28 7.57 2.61
N GLU A 239 -14.57 8.08 3.81
CA GLU A 239 -15.83 8.80 4.06
C GLU A 239 -15.88 10.19 3.40
N LYS A 240 -14.76 10.92 3.42
CA LYS A 240 -14.67 12.28 2.89
C LYS A 240 -14.56 12.36 1.36
N PRO A 241 -13.73 11.53 0.68
CA PRO A 241 -13.60 11.59 -0.76
C PRO A 241 -14.91 11.23 -1.46
N ARG A 242 -15.28 11.97 -2.52
CA ARG A 242 -16.48 11.67 -3.32
C ARG A 242 -16.40 10.28 -3.95
N LEU A 243 -15.23 9.92 -4.45
CA LEU A 243 -14.90 8.60 -4.97
C LEU A 243 -13.67 8.07 -4.23
N CYS A 244 -13.70 6.81 -3.84
CA CYS A 244 -12.62 6.11 -3.16
C CYS A 244 -12.64 4.68 -3.67
N GLU A 245 -11.51 4.18 -4.13
CA GLU A 245 -11.41 2.82 -4.65
C GLU A 245 -10.38 2.02 -3.87
N VAL A 246 -10.84 0.94 -3.23
CA VAL A 246 -9.98 0.05 -2.45
C VAL A 246 -9.54 -1.11 -3.35
N LEU A 247 -8.27 -1.08 -3.76
CA LEU A 247 -7.68 -2.12 -4.61
C LEU A 247 -7.32 -3.36 -3.79
N LEU A 248 -6.74 -3.14 -2.62
CA LEU A 248 -6.31 -4.19 -1.68
C LEU A 248 -6.59 -3.72 -0.26
N ILE A 249 -7.11 -4.63 0.56
CA ILE A 249 -7.22 -4.42 2.00
C ILE A 249 -7.21 -5.77 2.70
N GLY A 250 -6.38 -5.92 3.74
CA GLY A 250 -6.41 -7.10 4.59
C GLY A 250 -5.09 -7.31 5.33
N GLY A 251 -5.19 -7.94 6.50
CA GLY A 251 -4.07 -8.08 7.41
C GLY A 251 -3.59 -6.70 7.86
N ASP A 252 -2.34 -6.41 7.54
CA ASP A 252 -1.62 -5.20 7.94
C ASP A 252 -1.44 -4.18 6.81
N GLU A 253 -2.02 -4.41 5.63
CA GLU A 253 -1.83 -3.54 4.47
C GLU A 253 -3.11 -3.13 3.75
N ALA A 254 -3.04 -1.98 3.08
CA ALA A 254 -4.10 -1.47 2.23
C ALA A 254 -3.55 -0.64 1.07
N ALA A 255 -4.11 -0.82 -0.13
CA ALA A 255 -3.84 0.01 -1.30
C ALA A 255 -5.16 0.65 -1.77
N VAL A 256 -5.18 1.98 -1.79
CA VAL A 256 -6.39 2.77 -2.05
C VAL A 256 -6.09 3.85 -3.08
N VAL A 257 -7.04 4.11 -3.98
CA VAL A 257 -7.00 5.18 -4.95
C VAL A 257 -8.05 6.23 -4.61
N VAL A 258 -7.62 7.49 -4.55
CA VAL A 258 -8.46 8.64 -4.22
C VAL A 258 -8.18 9.81 -5.18
N PRO A 259 -9.07 10.81 -5.24
CA PRO A 259 -8.73 12.10 -5.83
C PRO A 259 -7.45 12.66 -5.18
N ALA A 260 -6.53 13.16 -5.99
CA ALA A 260 -5.18 13.56 -5.61
C ALA A 260 -5.11 14.50 -4.39
N GLN A 261 -6.00 15.48 -4.30
CA GLN A 261 -6.07 16.43 -3.18
C GLN A 261 -6.57 15.82 -1.86
N CYS A 262 -7.23 14.67 -1.92
CA CYS A 262 -7.79 14.00 -0.74
C CYS A 262 -6.76 13.17 0.04
N VAL A 263 -5.50 13.06 -0.43
CA VAL A 263 -4.44 12.28 0.23
C VAL A 263 -4.26 12.66 1.71
N PHE A 264 -4.26 13.96 2.01
CA PHE A 264 -4.02 14.44 3.37
C PHE A 264 -5.15 14.05 4.32
N ASP A 265 -6.39 14.27 3.89
CA ASP A 265 -7.57 13.92 4.67
C ASP A 265 -7.68 12.40 4.81
N PHE A 266 -7.36 11.65 3.76
CA PHE A 266 -7.34 10.20 3.80
C PHE A 266 -6.37 9.69 4.87
N LEU A 267 -5.11 10.13 4.87
CA LEU A 267 -4.12 9.64 5.83
C LEU A 267 -4.45 10.04 7.28
N ALA A 268 -4.99 11.25 7.48
CA ALA A 268 -5.42 11.71 8.79
C ALA A 268 -6.61 10.89 9.33
N GLU A 269 -7.63 10.66 8.51
CA GLU A 269 -8.80 9.86 8.91
C GLU A 269 -8.48 8.37 9.01
N PHE A 270 -7.54 7.85 8.20
CA PHE A 270 -7.05 6.49 8.32
C PHE A 270 -6.42 6.26 9.69
N GLN A 271 -5.48 7.14 10.10
CA GLN A 271 -4.85 7.06 11.41
C GLN A 271 -5.90 7.11 12.53
N ALA A 272 -6.84 8.06 12.44
CA ALA A 272 -7.89 8.22 13.45
C ALA A 272 -8.77 6.96 13.57
N GLY A 273 -9.24 6.42 12.43
CA GLY A 273 -10.10 5.23 12.41
C GLY A 273 -9.37 3.96 12.84
N PHE A 274 -8.09 3.83 12.46
CA PHE A 274 -7.24 2.73 12.90
C PHE A 274 -7.06 2.73 14.42
N LEU A 275 -6.63 3.85 15.00
CA LEU A 275 -6.40 3.96 16.44
C LEU A 275 -7.69 3.80 17.24
N GLU A 276 -8.80 4.37 16.78
CA GLU A 276 -10.11 4.20 17.42
C GLU A 276 -10.52 2.73 17.49
N MET A 277 -10.46 2.00 16.36
CA MET A 277 -10.82 0.59 16.31
C MET A 277 -9.85 -0.30 17.10
N TYR A 278 -8.56 0.03 17.07
CA TYR A 278 -7.53 -0.68 17.79
C TYR A 278 -7.75 -0.58 19.31
N PHE A 279 -7.98 0.63 19.82
CA PHE A 279 -8.12 0.88 21.25
C PHE A 279 -9.51 0.58 21.83
N LYS A 280 -10.55 0.49 20.99
CA LYS A 280 -11.90 0.05 21.42
C LYS A 280 -11.89 -1.31 22.15
N ALA A 281 -10.91 -2.16 21.87
CA ALA A 281 -10.73 -3.45 22.55
C ALA A 281 -10.26 -3.32 24.01
N LEU A 282 -9.44 -2.31 24.32
CA LEU A 282 -8.93 -2.10 25.68
C LEU A 282 -10.07 -1.76 26.65
N ASP A 283 -11.07 -1.02 26.19
CA ASP A 283 -12.26 -0.66 26.97
C ASP A 283 -13.18 -1.87 27.24
N SER A 284 -13.08 -2.91 26.40
CA SER A 284 -13.88 -4.14 26.53
C SER A 284 -13.25 -5.22 27.43
N GLY A 285 -12.15 -4.91 28.12
CA GLY A 285 -11.46 -5.84 29.03
C GLY A 285 -10.64 -6.92 28.34
N ARG A 286 -10.50 -6.86 27.01
CA ARG A 286 -9.58 -7.72 26.26
C ARG A 286 -8.16 -7.23 26.46
N SER A 287 -7.25 -8.14 26.78
CA SER A 287 -5.82 -7.81 26.81
C SER A 287 -5.41 -7.47 25.38
N MET A 288 -4.99 -6.24 25.10
CA MET A 288 -4.30 -5.89 23.85
C MET A 288 -3.03 -5.14 24.25
N PRO A 289 -1.99 -5.13 23.40
CA PRO A 289 -0.84 -4.28 23.65
C PRO A 289 -1.30 -2.82 23.82
N LYS A 290 -0.76 -2.15 24.83
CA LYS A 290 -1.10 -0.74 25.14
C LYS A 290 -0.66 0.23 24.04
N THR A 291 0.24 -0.21 23.17
CA THR A 291 0.80 0.57 22.07
C THR A 291 0.35 -0.04 20.76
N ALA A 292 -0.40 0.72 19.97
CA ALA A 292 -0.71 0.37 18.59
C ALA A 292 0.57 0.33 17.75
N PRO A 293 0.65 -0.56 16.74
CA PRO A 293 1.72 -0.48 15.75
C PRO A 293 1.60 0.82 14.95
N THR A 294 2.73 1.31 14.47
CA THR A 294 2.79 2.46 13.55
C THR A 294 2.59 2.00 12.12
N PHE A 295 2.35 2.93 11.20
CA PHE A 295 2.26 2.62 9.77
C PHE A 295 3.14 3.51 8.92
N SER A 296 3.57 2.97 7.79
CA SER A 296 4.22 3.71 6.74
C SER A 296 3.31 3.80 5.51
N ALA A 297 3.37 4.92 4.79
CA ALA A 297 2.60 5.13 3.58
C ALA A 297 3.50 5.57 2.39
N GLY A 298 3.31 4.95 1.24
CA GLY A 298 3.85 5.41 -0.04
C GLY A 298 2.75 6.00 -0.91
N VAL A 299 2.91 7.25 -1.35
CA VAL A 299 1.88 7.96 -2.12
C VAL A 299 2.40 8.37 -3.49
N ALA A 300 1.85 7.79 -4.56
CA ALA A 300 2.11 8.23 -5.92
C ALA A 300 0.93 9.07 -6.43
N LEU A 301 1.22 10.25 -7.00
CA LEU A 301 0.23 11.13 -7.64
C LEU A 301 0.57 11.24 -9.13
N ALA A 302 -0.37 10.96 -10.03
CA ALA A 302 -0.18 11.13 -11.48
C ALA A 302 -1.51 11.30 -12.19
N HIS A 303 -1.42 11.58 -13.49
CA HIS A 303 -2.58 11.55 -14.36
C HIS A 303 -3.15 10.13 -14.47
N SER A 304 -4.47 10.02 -14.61
CA SER A 304 -5.21 8.75 -14.77
C SER A 304 -4.70 7.81 -15.89
N HIS A 305 -4.08 8.36 -16.94
CA HIS A 305 -3.50 7.58 -18.03
C HIS A 305 -2.14 6.96 -17.70
N PHE A 306 -1.57 7.26 -16.53
CA PHE A 306 -0.32 6.69 -16.10
C PHE A 306 -0.51 5.19 -15.78
N PRO A 307 0.35 4.27 -16.29
CA PRO A 307 0.16 2.84 -16.08
C PRO A 307 0.09 2.46 -14.59
N ILE A 308 -1.00 1.81 -14.17
CA ILE A 308 -1.25 1.48 -12.75
C ILE A 308 -0.16 0.60 -12.13
N SER A 309 0.43 -0.30 -12.92
CA SER A 309 1.51 -1.18 -12.47
C SER A 309 2.76 -0.38 -12.10
N GLU A 310 3.06 0.67 -12.87
CA GLU A 310 4.15 1.60 -12.58
C GLU A 310 3.79 2.49 -11.39
N PHE A 311 2.53 2.89 -11.29
CA PHE A 311 1.99 3.67 -10.19
C PHE A 311 2.18 2.95 -8.84
N PHE A 312 1.81 1.67 -8.81
CA PHE A 312 2.01 0.81 -7.66
C PHE A 312 3.50 0.57 -7.38
N ARG A 313 4.32 0.29 -8.41
CA ARG A 313 5.77 0.11 -8.25
C ARG A 313 6.41 1.31 -7.56
N ILE A 314 6.03 2.52 -7.96
CA ILE A 314 6.52 3.77 -7.35
C ILE A 314 6.00 3.88 -5.91
N ALA A 315 4.72 3.65 -5.65
CA ALA A 315 4.17 3.67 -4.29
C ALA A 315 4.84 2.66 -3.36
N THR A 316 5.14 1.44 -3.81
CA THR A 316 5.89 0.43 -3.03
C THR A 316 7.31 0.91 -2.70
N ARG A 317 7.98 1.58 -3.64
CA ARG A 317 9.32 2.15 -3.37
C ARG A 317 9.24 3.29 -2.37
N LEU A 318 8.25 4.18 -2.50
CA LEU A 318 8.00 5.26 -1.56
C LEU A 318 7.66 4.72 -0.16
N LEU A 319 6.84 3.67 -0.07
CA LEU A 319 6.55 2.99 1.19
C LEU A 319 7.83 2.48 1.87
N ARG A 320 8.72 1.81 1.12
CA ARG A 320 10.02 1.36 1.64
C ARG A 320 10.90 2.54 2.10
N SER A 321 10.81 3.68 1.42
CA SER A 321 11.49 4.91 1.83
C SER A 321 10.92 5.47 3.13
N ALA A 322 9.59 5.49 3.28
CA ALA A 322 8.87 5.94 4.48
C ALA A 322 9.24 5.10 5.71
N LYS A 323 9.31 3.77 5.56
CA LYS A 323 9.74 2.80 6.60
C LYS A 323 11.13 3.07 7.21
N ARG A 324 11.92 3.98 6.64
CA ARG A 324 13.18 4.45 7.25
C ARG A 324 12.95 5.30 8.51
N LEU A 325 11.81 5.99 8.60
CA LEU A 325 11.39 6.73 9.79
C LEU A 325 10.71 5.77 10.78
N ARG A 326 11.48 5.20 11.70
CA ARG A 326 10.98 4.19 12.65
C ARG A 326 10.27 4.82 13.85
N GLY A 327 9.29 4.10 14.39
CA GLY A 327 8.67 4.40 15.68
C GLY A 327 7.59 5.50 15.63
N GLN A 328 7.16 5.89 14.43
CA GLN A 328 6.08 6.85 14.22
C GLN A 328 5.45 6.62 12.86
N ASP A 329 4.22 7.09 12.68
CA ASP A 329 3.57 7.04 11.38
C ASP A 329 4.31 7.92 10.37
N SER A 330 4.52 7.41 9.16
CA SER A 330 5.39 8.04 8.18
C SER A 330 4.83 7.97 6.77
N VAL A 331 5.26 8.92 5.93
CA VAL A 331 4.81 9.01 4.54
C VAL A 331 5.93 9.50 3.63
N ASP A 332 6.05 8.87 2.46
CA ASP A 332 6.80 9.40 1.33
C ASP A 332 5.86 9.54 0.13
N TYR A 333 6.02 10.61 -0.63
CA TYR A 333 5.14 10.89 -1.76
C TYR A 333 5.92 11.39 -2.98
N GLU A 334 5.37 11.17 -4.17
CA GLU A 334 5.89 11.75 -5.40
C GLU A 334 4.76 12.15 -6.34
N ILE A 335 4.88 13.35 -6.93
CA ILE A 335 4.01 13.80 -8.02
C ILE A 335 4.73 13.50 -9.33
N ILE A 336 4.19 12.55 -10.08
CA ILE A 336 4.76 12.06 -11.33
C ILE A 336 4.27 12.95 -12.48
N SER A 337 5.22 13.62 -13.13
CA SER A 337 5.00 14.26 -14.42
C SER A 337 5.42 13.30 -15.55
N THR A 338 4.82 13.46 -16.74
CA THR A 338 5.11 12.64 -17.94
C THR A 338 6.59 12.61 -18.34
N SER A 339 7.40 13.52 -17.80
CA SER A 339 8.84 13.65 -18.02
C SER A 339 9.75 12.84 -17.08
N ILE A 340 9.22 12.11 -16.09
CA ILE A 340 10.06 11.28 -15.20
C ILE A 340 10.40 9.96 -15.90
N SER A 341 11.49 9.96 -16.66
CA SER A 341 12.14 8.74 -17.12
C SER A 341 13.08 8.22 -16.02
N GLY A 342 12.60 7.31 -15.19
CA GLY A 342 13.42 6.61 -14.19
C GLY A 342 12.87 6.67 -12.78
N ASP A 343 13.64 6.18 -11.83
CA ASP A 343 13.15 6.02 -10.48
C ASP A 343 13.20 7.31 -9.63
N PRO A 344 12.09 7.70 -8.98
CA PRO A 344 12.07 8.91 -8.14
C PRO A 344 13.12 8.91 -7.03
N LEU A 345 13.34 7.78 -6.35
CA LEU A 345 14.30 7.70 -5.25
C LEU A 345 15.74 7.78 -5.73
N GLU A 346 16.06 7.10 -6.84
CA GLU A 346 17.40 7.17 -7.43
C GLU A 346 17.69 8.57 -7.97
N ASN A 347 16.66 9.26 -8.49
CA ASN A 347 16.80 10.64 -8.92
C ASN A 347 17.11 11.56 -7.72
N ARG A 348 16.39 11.43 -6.60
CA ARG A 348 16.68 12.18 -5.37
C ARG A 348 18.12 11.97 -4.90
N ASP A 349 18.57 10.72 -4.84
CA ASP A 349 19.94 10.37 -4.43
C ASP A 349 20.99 10.91 -5.42
N ARG A 350 20.72 10.80 -6.73
CA ARG A 350 21.60 11.34 -7.77
C ARG A 350 21.75 12.86 -7.65
N VAL A 351 20.63 13.57 -7.48
CA VAL A 351 20.63 15.03 -7.32
C VAL A 351 21.36 15.44 -6.04
N ALA A 352 21.19 14.70 -4.94
CA ALA A 352 21.90 14.95 -3.69
C ALA A 352 23.42 14.75 -3.83
N ARG A 353 23.87 13.67 -4.51
CA ARG A 353 25.30 13.44 -4.80
C ARG A 353 25.92 14.59 -5.59
N LEU A 354 25.23 15.06 -6.64
CA LEU A 354 25.68 16.21 -7.44
C LEU A 354 25.61 17.53 -6.66
N GLY A 355 24.75 17.61 -5.64
CA GLY A 355 24.54 18.77 -4.77
C GLY A 355 25.38 18.79 -3.49
N ALA A 356 26.47 18.02 -3.43
CA ALA A 356 27.32 17.87 -2.25
C ALA A 356 26.53 17.41 -0.99
N GLY A 357 25.71 16.37 -1.15
CA GLY A 357 24.95 15.74 -0.07
C GLY A 357 23.62 16.42 0.28
N ARG A 358 23.25 17.51 -0.41
CA ARG A 358 22.01 18.27 -0.13
C ARG A 358 20.82 17.75 -0.91
N PHE A 359 19.77 17.33 -0.21
CA PHE A 359 18.53 16.85 -0.81
C PHE A 359 17.58 18.00 -1.11
N ARG A 360 16.93 17.97 -2.28
CA ARG A 360 16.04 19.06 -2.73
C ARG A 360 14.64 19.00 -2.11
N THR A 361 14.38 17.95 -1.36
CA THR A 361 13.12 17.61 -0.70
C THR A 361 13.45 17.11 0.70
N ALA A 362 12.58 17.33 1.68
CA ALA A 362 12.76 16.77 3.03
C ALA A 362 12.18 15.35 3.18
N LYS A 363 11.44 14.88 2.17
CA LYS A 363 10.86 13.53 2.07
C LYS A 363 11.87 12.41 2.46
N PRO A 364 11.46 11.34 3.16
CA PRO A 364 10.12 11.08 3.72
C PRO A 364 9.81 11.96 4.93
N TYR A 365 8.53 12.06 5.29
CA TYR A 365 8.02 12.87 6.40
C TYR A 365 7.39 12.00 7.50
N PRO A 366 7.51 12.39 8.79
CA PRO A 366 6.53 11.98 9.80
C PRO A 366 5.13 12.38 9.34
N LEU A 367 4.10 11.56 9.58
CA LEU A 367 2.73 11.85 9.16
C LEU A 367 2.27 13.23 9.63
N LYS A 368 2.49 13.56 10.92
CA LYS A 368 2.17 14.87 11.47
C LYS A 368 2.87 16.00 10.70
N GLY A 369 4.16 15.85 10.39
CA GLY A 369 4.91 16.84 9.63
C GLY A 369 4.40 17.02 8.20
N PHE A 370 3.94 15.95 7.56
CA PHE A 370 3.32 16.00 6.24
C PHE A 370 1.96 16.74 6.26
N LEU A 371 1.13 16.47 7.26
CA LEU A 371 -0.14 17.16 7.46
C LEU A 371 0.05 18.65 7.81
N ASP A 372 1.05 18.96 8.64
CA ASP A 372 1.43 20.32 9.00
C ASP A 372 1.94 21.10 7.77
N LEU A 373 2.75 20.45 6.92
CA LEU A 373 3.20 21.01 5.65
C LEU A 373 1.99 21.33 4.75
N ALA A 374 1.09 20.37 4.54
CA ALA A 374 -0.08 20.54 3.71
C ALA A 374 -0.95 21.71 4.19
N ASN A 375 -1.26 21.74 5.49
CA ASN A 375 -2.04 22.82 6.10
C ASN A 375 -1.33 24.17 6.00
N GLY A 376 0.00 24.22 6.19
CA GLY A 376 0.77 25.44 6.01
C GLY A 376 0.73 25.94 4.55
N VAL A 377 0.82 25.05 3.56
CA VAL A 377 0.70 25.43 2.15
C VAL A 377 -0.72 25.92 1.85
N ARG A 378 -1.78 25.33 2.41
CA ARG A 378 -3.16 25.84 2.29
C ARG A 378 -3.30 27.26 2.80
N GLN A 379 -2.75 27.54 3.98
CA GLN A 379 -2.78 28.89 4.56
C GLN A 379 -1.98 29.87 3.71
N LEU A 380 -0.79 29.48 3.26
CA LEU A 380 0.03 30.31 2.37
C LEU A 380 -0.68 30.61 1.04
N LYS A 381 -1.49 29.68 0.53
CA LYS A 381 -2.23 29.80 -0.73
C LYS A 381 -3.38 30.83 -0.69
N LEU A 382 -3.82 31.24 0.49
CA LEU A 382 -4.85 32.29 0.63
C LEU A 382 -4.34 33.65 0.17
N ASP A 383 -3.10 34.00 0.53
CA ASP A 383 -2.56 35.36 0.35
C ASP A 383 -1.35 35.40 -0.59
N ALA A 384 -0.57 34.33 -0.69
CA ALA A 384 0.69 34.36 -1.43
C ALA A 384 0.49 34.19 -2.94
N PRO A 385 1.21 34.97 -3.78
CA PRO A 385 1.16 34.84 -5.22
C PRO A 385 1.78 33.51 -5.70
N ALA A 386 0.98 32.69 -6.38
CA ALA A 386 1.35 31.35 -6.84
C ALA A 386 2.65 31.31 -7.65
N ASN A 387 2.91 32.30 -8.50
CA ASN A 387 4.13 32.35 -9.30
C ASN A 387 5.42 32.47 -8.46
N LYS A 388 5.35 33.11 -7.29
CA LYS A 388 6.48 33.22 -6.36
C LYS A 388 6.71 31.90 -5.64
N ILE A 389 5.64 31.26 -5.18
CA ILE A 389 5.75 29.98 -4.47
C ILE A 389 6.21 28.86 -5.42
N LYS A 390 5.65 28.78 -6.63
CA LYS A 390 6.11 27.83 -7.66
C LYS A 390 7.57 28.02 -8.06
N SER A 391 8.10 29.25 -7.94
CA SER A 391 9.51 29.49 -8.24
C SER A 391 10.47 28.78 -7.29
N LEU A 392 10.01 28.42 -6.07
CA LEU A 392 10.79 27.69 -5.07
C LEU A 392 11.29 26.34 -5.59
N TYR A 393 10.51 25.67 -6.46
CA TYR A 393 10.95 24.43 -7.10
C TYR A 393 12.27 24.66 -7.85
N ARG A 394 12.33 25.64 -8.75
CA ARG A 394 13.55 25.96 -9.49
C ARG A 394 14.69 26.40 -8.56
N ILE A 395 14.37 27.18 -7.52
CA ILE A 395 15.35 27.68 -6.54
C ILE A 395 16.01 26.51 -5.80
N ALA A 396 15.24 25.47 -5.43
CA ALA A 396 15.78 24.28 -4.77
C ALA A 396 16.89 23.61 -5.58
N TYR A 397 16.84 23.64 -6.91
CA TYR A 397 17.85 23.04 -7.80
C TYR A 397 19.03 23.97 -8.13
N ARG A 398 19.09 25.19 -7.58
CA ARG A 398 20.25 26.09 -7.73
C ARG A 398 21.41 25.68 -6.80
N GLY A 399 22.59 26.26 -7.08
CA GLY A 399 23.73 26.19 -6.16
C GLY A 399 23.44 26.92 -4.86
N LEU A 400 24.11 26.52 -3.76
CA LEU A 400 23.85 26.96 -2.38
C LEU A 400 23.56 28.47 -2.24
N ARG A 401 24.57 29.31 -2.56
CA ARG A 401 24.47 30.77 -2.41
C ARG A 401 23.39 31.38 -3.31
N GLN A 402 23.21 30.82 -4.51
CA GLN A 402 22.20 31.29 -5.46
C GLN A 402 20.79 30.97 -4.96
N ALA A 403 20.59 29.78 -4.38
CA ALA A 403 19.32 29.37 -3.82
C ALA A 403 18.91 30.26 -2.63
N GLU A 404 19.85 30.51 -1.72
CA GLU A 404 19.64 31.39 -0.55
C GLU A 404 19.31 32.82 -0.99
N LEU A 405 20.06 33.38 -1.95
CA LEU A 405 19.80 34.72 -2.46
C LEU A 405 18.44 34.82 -3.17
N GLU A 406 18.10 33.86 -4.03
CA GLU A 406 16.79 33.85 -4.71
C GLU A 406 15.65 33.65 -3.70
N TYR A 407 15.84 32.89 -2.63
CA TYR A 407 14.85 32.73 -1.57
C TYR A 407 14.62 34.03 -0.79
N LEU A 408 15.68 34.72 -0.38
CA LEU A 408 15.57 36.04 0.27
C LEU A 408 14.87 37.06 -0.64
N TYR A 409 15.10 36.97 -1.94
CA TYR A 409 14.42 37.79 -2.94
C TYR A 409 12.95 37.44 -3.12
N VAL A 410 12.56 36.17 -2.96
CA VAL A 410 11.15 35.78 -2.89
C VAL A 410 10.52 36.38 -1.63
N LEU A 411 11.16 36.22 -0.46
CA LEU A 411 10.65 36.75 0.80
C LEU A 411 10.46 38.28 0.78
N SER A 412 11.37 39.04 0.16
CA SER A 412 11.25 40.50 0.06
C SER A 412 10.13 40.97 -0.88
N ARG A 413 9.53 40.05 -1.65
CA ARG A 413 8.45 40.30 -2.60
C ARG A 413 7.09 39.78 -2.13
N LEU A 414 7.05 39.16 -0.95
CA LEU A 414 5.83 38.76 -0.28
C LEU A 414 5.43 39.86 0.72
N ASP A 415 4.13 39.96 0.99
CA ASP A 415 3.65 40.73 2.15
C ASP A 415 4.16 40.09 3.46
N GLU A 416 4.09 40.83 4.56
CA GLU A 416 4.65 40.41 5.85
C GLU A 416 4.04 39.09 6.34
N THR A 417 2.74 38.89 6.14
CA THR A 417 2.00 37.69 6.55
C THR A 417 2.42 36.47 5.73
N SER A 418 2.44 36.58 4.40
CA SER A 418 2.90 35.52 3.51
C SER A 418 4.38 35.18 3.73
N ALA A 419 5.23 36.18 3.95
CA ALA A 419 6.65 35.99 4.23
C ALA A 419 6.87 35.25 5.57
N ALA A 420 6.12 35.61 6.62
CA ALA A 420 6.18 34.92 7.91
C ALA A 420 5.70 33.46 7.79
N SER A 421 4.61 33.23 7.06
CA SER A 421 4.08 31.88 6.79
C SER A 421 5.07 31.02 6.00
N LEU A 422 5.68 31.57 4.94
CA LEU A 422 6.69 30.86 4.17
C LEU A 422 7.94 30.56 5.00
N ARG A 423 8.42 31.48 5.84
CA ARG A 423 9.54 31.22 6.76
C ARG A 423 9.22 30.09 7.73
N ARG A 424 8.01 30.06 8.29
CA ARG A 424 7.57 28.98 9.18
C ARG A 424 7.60 27.61 8.48
N LEU A 425 7.20 27.55 7.22
CA LEU A 425 7.23 26.30 6.42
C LEU A 425 8.65 25.89 6.02
N MET A 426 9.52 26.84 5.70
CA MET A 426 10.88 26.59 5.26
C MET A 426 11.82 26.22 6.41
N GLY A 427 11.57 26.75 7.62
CA GLY A 427 12.49 26.69 8.75
C GLY A 427 13.33 27.97 8.91
N ALA A 428 14.29 27.94 9.82
CA ALA A 428 15.16 29.09 10.11
C ALA A 428 16.04 29.47 8.90
N GLU A 429 16.42 28.48 8.10
CA GLU A 429 17.30 28.63 6.94
C GLU A 429 16.69 27.94 5.72
N PHE A 430 17.20 28.24 4.52
CA PHE A 430 16.73 27.58 3.29
C PHE A 430 17.10 26.09 3.26
N TRP A 431 18.26 25.77 3.83
CA TRP A 431 18.77 24.40 4.03
C TRP A 431 18.69 24.05 5.50
N CYS A 432 18.21 22.86 5.83
CA CYS A 432 18.06 22.41 7.22
C CYS A 432 18.72 21.05 7.39
N ASP A 433 19.47 20.88 8.48
CA ASP A 433 20.00 19.58 8.86
C ASP A 433 18.95 18.79 9.63
N MET A 434 18.68 17.59 9.15
CA MET A 434 17.71 16.66 9.72
C MET A 434 18.41 15.77 10.77
N PRO A 435 17.68 15.25 11.76
CA PRO A 435 18.23 14.33 12.77
C PRO A 435 18.86 13.06 12.19
N ASP A 436 18.49 12.68 10.96
CA ASP A 436 19.05 11.54 10.23
C ASP A 436 20.36 11.86 9.49
N GLY A 437 20.91 13.07 9.69
CA GLY A 437 22.18 13.53 9.10
C GLY A 437 22.05 14.09 7.68
N ARG A 438 20.84 14.15 7.11
CA ARG A 438 20.62 14.75 5.78
C ARG A 438 20.49 16.26 5.90
N THR A 439 21.13 17.00 4.99
CA THR A 439 20.80 18.41 4.76
C THR A 439 19.73 18.50 3.67
N VAL A 440 18.59 19.09 3.96
CA VAL A 440 17.40 19.11 3.09
C VAL A 440 16.89 20.54 2.87
N THR A 441 15.94 20.73 1.95
CA THR A 441 15.12 21.94 1.86
C THR A 441 13.66 21.56 1.65
N HIS A 442 12.74 22.35 2.21
CA HIS A 442 11.29 22.20 1.99
C HIS A 442 10.80 22.91 0.73
N ALA A 443 11.66 23.67 0.04
CA ALA A 443 11.28 24.52 -1.09
C ALA A 443 10.61 23.77 -2.25
N ALA A 444 11.16 22.62 -2.66
CA ALA A 444 10.56 21.83 -3.73
C ALA A 444 9.22 21.24 -3.29
N ASP A 445 9.15 20.72 -2.06
CA ASP A 445 7.94 20.11 -1.51
C ASP A 445 6.78 21.12 -1.42
N ILE A 446 7.05 22.34 -0.94
CA ILE A 446 6.05 23.44 -0.90
C ILE A 446 5.55 23.78 -2.30
N ALA A 447 6.46 23.87 -3.28
CA ALA A 447 6.09 24.21 -4.65
C ALA A 447 5.32 23.10 -5.36
N GLU A 448 5.68 21.84 -5.11
CA GLU A 448 5.01 20.65 -5.66
C GLU A 448 3.58 20.52 -5.12
N LEU A 449 3.41 20.66 -3.80
CA LEU A 449 2.09 20.51 -3.15
C LEU A 449 1.12 21.64 -3.45
N TRP A 450 1.59 22.78 -3.96
CA TRP A 450 0.78 23.98 -4.19
C TRP A 450 -0.54 23.71 -4.95
N GLU A 451 -0.50 22.85 -5.96
CA GLU A 451 -1.69 22.52 -6.76
C GLU A 451 -2.62 21.50 -6.11
N PHE A 452 -2.10 20.72 -5.16
CA PHE A 452 -2.78 19.54 -4.59
C PHE A 452 -3.36 19.77 -3.20
N VAL A 453 -3.16 20.95 -2.60
CA VAL A 453 -3.68 21.30 -1.26
C VAL A 453 -4.88 22.22 -1.27
#